data_AF-A0A367AST5-F1
#
_entry.id   AF-A0A367AST5-F1
#
_cell.length_a   1.000
_cell.length_b   1.000
_cell.length_c   1.000
_cell.angle_alpha   90.00
_cell.angle_beta   90.00
_cell.angle_gamma   90.00
#
_symmetry.space_group_name_H-M   'P 1'
#
loop_
_entity.id
_entity.type
_entity.pdbx_description
1 polymer ?
#
loop_
_entity_poly.entity_id
_entity_poly.type
_entity_poly.pdbx_seq_one_letter_code
_entity_poly.pdbx_strand_id
1 'polypeptide(L)'
;MDWLVTAAGAVLVLFVLRDMFHTIWHPSGQGSLSRLVIQLVWRGSRVIKSRRRQSSVVGPFAILCVILTWITIILAGWTLVYWPHMSDGFSFGSSLQPSERSDILDSLYLSLVTVATLGYGDIVPAYAWLRLASPLEALIGFSLLTAAVTWILQIYPALARRRTLAIRLSLLRKAEAAQALSAMDSSAAATLLETLAGELVQVRVDLTQYAETYYFREADDVASLPAQLPYARELADRAASSGRDDVRLSGTILRGAVEDYAYLLTQQFLPASGDLAATLQRYSDDHGYRVS
;
A
#
# COMPACT_ATOMS: atom_id res chain seq x y z
N MET A 1 23.17 28.92 15.51
CA MET A 1 22.02 28.67 14.60
C MET A 1 22.13 27.28 14.00
N ASP A 2 23.34 26.76 13.87
CA ASP A 2 23.73 25.46 13.34
C ASP A 2 22.97 24.28 13.96
N TRP A 3 22.89 24.23 15.29
CA TRP A 3 22.13 23.19 16.00
C TRP A 3 20.62 23.21 15.73
N LEU A 4 20.03 24.35 15.36
CA LEU A 4 18.60 24.40 14.98
C LEU A 4 18.38 23.73 13.63
N VAL A 5 19.30 23.93 12.67
CA VAL A 5 19.25 23.29 11.35
C VAL A 5 19.45 21.79 11.50
N THR A 6 20.41 21.37 12.32
CA THR A 6 20.62 19.96 12.65
C THR A 6 19.41 19.33 13.34
N ALA A 7 18.79 20.02 14.29
CA ALA A 7 17.57 19.55 14.94
C ALA A 7 16.41 19.43 13.93
N ALA A 8 16.26 20.38 13.00
CA ALA A 8 15.26 20.30 11.94
C ALA A 8 15.48 19.09 11.03
N GLY A 9 16.74 18.83 10.65
CA GLY A 9 17.12 17.64 9.89
C GLY A 9 16.78 16.34 10.62
N ALA A 10 17.14 16.24 11.90
CA ALA A 10 16.81 15.08 12.74
C ALA A 10 15.29 14.86 12.87
N VAL A 11 14.51 15.94 13.01
CA VAL A 11 13.03 15.87 13.06
C VAL A 11 12.46 15.34 11.76
N LEU A 12 13.00 15.72 10.59
CA LEU A 12 12.58 15.17 9.29
C LEU A 12 12.85 13.66 9.21
N VAL A 13 14.03 13.21 9.64
CA VAL A 13 14.38 11.78 9.66
C VAL A 13 13.42 11.03 10.60
N LEU A 14 13.20 11.52 11.82
CA LEU A 14 12.27 10.90 12.78
C LEU A 14 10.83 10.88 12.27
N PHE A 15 10.40 11.91 11.55
CA PHE A 15 9.08 11.94 10.91
C PHE A 15 8.92 10.82 9.88
N VAL A 16 9.92 10.62 9.00
CA VAL A 16 9.90 9.52 8.03
C VAL A 16 9.96 8.16 8.71
N LEU A 17 10.83 7.98 9.72
CA LEU A 17 10.91 6.72 10.47
C LEU A 17 9.58 6.37 11.14
N ARG A 18 8.88 7.37 11.71
CA ARG A 18 7.54 7.20 12.26
C ARG A 18 6.53 6.80 11.18
N ASP A 19 6.55 7.48 10.03
CA ASP A 19 5.65 7.18 8.91
C ASP A 19 5.86 5.77 8.36
N MET A 20 7.13 5.37 8.20
CA MET A 20 7.55 4.04 7.77
C MET A 20 7.11 2.97 8.79
N PHE A 21 7.29 3.23 10.08
CA PHE A 21 6.83 2.33 11.15
C PHE A 21 5.32 2.11 11.10
N HIS A 22 4.53 3.18 10.95
CA HIS A 22 3.08 3.04 10.83
C HIS A 22 2.69 2.30 9.55
N THR A 23 3.28 2.67 8.40
CA THR A 23 2.91 2.08 7.11
C THR A 23 3.23 0.58 7.02
N ILE A 24 4.33 0.13 7.63
CA ILE A 24 4.83 -1.25 7.46
C ILE A 24 4.49 -2.16 8.64
N TRP A 25 4.58 -1.65 9.87
CA TRP A 25 4.44 -2.47 11.08
C TRP A 25 3.13 -2.28 11.84
N HIS A 26 2.31 -1.27 11.51
CA HIS A 26 1.05 -1.03 12.22
C HIS A 26 -0.16 -1.60 11.43
N PRO A 27 -0.77 -2.73 11.84
CA PRO A 27 -1.75 -3.46 11.02
C PRO A 27 -3.05 -2.72 10.70
N SER A 28 -3.31 -1.56 11.31
CA SER A 28 -4.53 -0.77 11.13
C SER A 28 -4.27 0.70 10.82
N GLY A 29 -3.00 1.12 10.75
CA GLY A 29 -2.62 2.53 10.60
C GLY A 29 -1.85 2.75 9.31
N GLN A 30 -2.35 3.58 8.40
CA GLN A 30 -1.53 4.07 7.29
C GLN A 30 -0.72 5.27 7.80
N GLY A 31 0.56 5.35 7.43
CA GLY A 31 1.35 6.56 7.63
C GLY A 31 0.66 7.77 7.00
N SER A 32 0.73 8.92 7.66
CA SER A 32 0.10 10.15 7.16
C SER A 32 0.69 10.61 5.83
N LEU A 33 2.01 10.45 5.66
CA LEU A 33 2.73 10.87 4.46
C LEU A 33 2.51 9.85 3.33
N SER A 34 2.67 8.56 3.60
CA SER A 34 2.41 7.50 2.61
C SER A 34 0.99 7.56 2.08
N ARG A 35 -0.02 7.71 2.96
CA ARG A 35 -1.43 7.91 2.58
C ARG A 35 -1.60 9.13 1.67
N LEU A 36 -1.00 10.26 2.02
CA LEU A 36 -1.12 11.49 1.23
C LEU A 36 -0.53 11.31 -0.18
N VAL A 37 0.67 10.72 -0.29
CA VAL A 37 1.31 10.44 -1.57
C VAL A 37 0.44 9.51 -2.43
N ILE A 38 -0.04 8.40 -1.87
CA ILE A 38 -0.89 7.45 -2.59
C ILE A 38 -2.19 8.12 -3.06
N GLN A 39 -2.82 8.94 -2.21
CA GLN A 39 -4.04 9.67 -2.58
C GLN A 39 -3.79 10.71 -3.68
N LEU A 40 -2.64 11.39 -3.67
CA LEU A 40 -2.26 12.33 -4.73
C LEU A 40 -2.05 11.60 -6.05
N VAL A 41 -1.34 10.47 -6.04
CA VAL A 41 -1.16 9.62 -7.22
C VAL A 41 -2.52 9.11 -7.73
N TRP A 42 -3.41 8.69 -6.83
CA TRP A 42 -4.77 8.24 -7.18
C TRP A 42 -5.64 9.35 -7.77
N ARG A 43 -5.59 10.57 -7.21
CA ARG A 43 -6.32 11.73 -7.75
C ARG A 43 -5.77 12.15 -9.11
N GLY A 44 -4.45 12.19 -9.26
CA GLY A 44 -3.80 12.51 -10.53
C GLY A 44 -4.14 11.51 -11.64
N SER A 45 -4.17 10.21 -11.31
CA SER A 45 -4.55 9.17 -12.28
C SER A 45 -6.00 9.28 -12.77
N ARG A 46 -6.89 9.92 -12.00
CA ARG A 46 -8.28 10.18 -12.41
C ARG A 46 -8.42 11.36 -13.37
N VAL A 47 -7.53 12.35 -13.30
CA VAL A 47 -7.54 13.53 -14.19
C VAL A 47 -7.01 13.17 -15.58
N ILE A 48 -6.02 12.28 -15.62
CA ILE A 48 -5.47 11.75 -16.86
C ILE A 48 -6.49 10.75 -17.44
N LYS A 49 -7.41 11.24 -18.28
CA LYS A 49 -8.34 10.45 -19.11
C LYS A 49 -7.56 9.56 -20.09
N SER A 50 -6.91 8.51 -19.59
CA SER A 50 -6.24 7.52 -20.43
C SER A 50 -7.00 6.20 -20.44
N ARG A 51 -7.01 5.59 -21.63
CA ARG A 51 -7.74 4.39 -22.04
C ARG A 51 -7.63 3.27 -21.00
N ARG A 52 -8.73 2.52 -20.80
CA ARG A 52 -8.93 1.31 -19.95
C ARG A 52 -7.71 0.40 -19.70
N ARG A 53 -6.71 0.36 -20.60
CA ARG A 53 -5.49 -0.45 -20.53
C ARG A 53 -4.34 0.10 -19.67
N GLN A 54 -4.27 1.40 -19.38
CA GLN A 54 -3.15 1.99 -18.60
C GLN A 54 -3.41 1.98 -17.07
N SER A 55 -4.52 1.38 -16.65
CA SER A 55 -5.06 1.46 -15.28
C SER A 55 -4.28 0.62 -14.26
N SER A 56 -3.64 -0.48 -14.67
CA SER A 56 -3.01 -1.44 -13.74
C SER A 56 -1.67 -0.98 -13.14
N VAL A 57 -1.06 0.09 -13.66
CA VAL A 57 0.25 0.57 -13.21
C VAL A 57 0.14 1.54 -12.03
N VAL A 58 -1.06 2.04 -11.72
CA VAL A 58 -1.27 3.07 -10.68
C VAL A 58 -0.81 2.59 -9.30
N GLY A 59 -1.13 1.34 -8.93
CA GLY A 59 -0.75 0.76 -7.64
C GLY A 59 0.76 0.65 -7.45
N PRO A 60 1.49 -0.09 -8.33
CA PRO A 60 2.95 -0.18 -8.26
C PRO A 60 3.65 1.19 -8.32
N PHE A 61 3.14 2.10 -9.15
CA PHE A 61 3.68 3.46 -9.23
C PHE A 61 3.49 4.25 -7.93
N ALA A 62 2.33 4.12 -7.27
CA ALA A 62 2.08 4.77 -5.99
C ALA A 62 3.07 4.31 -4.90
N ILE A 63 3.35 3.00 -4.83
CA ILE A 63 4.36 2.43 -3.92
C ILE A 63 5.74 3.03 -4.21
N LEU A 64 6.14 3.08 -5.48
CA LEU A 64 7.41 3.66 -5.89
C LEU A 64 7.52 5.14 -5.47
N CYS A 65 6.45 5.92 -5.68
CA CYS A 65 6.41 7.31 -5.25
C CYS A 65 6.56 7.47 -3.72
N VAL A 66 5.96 6.59 -2.91
CA VAL A 66 6.13 6.60 -1.46
C VAL A 66 7.58 6.35 -1.08
N ILE A 67 8.20 5.30 -1.63
CA ILE A 67 9.60 4.94 -1.36
C ILE A 67 10.53 6.10 -1.74
N LEU A 68 10.35 6.68 -2.93
CA LEU A 68 11.14 7.82 -3.39
C LEU A 68 10.95 9.06 -2.51
N THR A 69 9.74 9.28 -1.99
CA THR A 69 9.46 10.37 -1.05
C THR A 69 10.21 10.16 0.26
N TRP A 70 10.18 8.94 0.82
CA TRP A 70 10.95 8.61 2.03
C TRP A 70 12.45 8.78 1.83
N ILE A 71 13.01 8.27 0.72
CA ILE A 71 14.42 8.44 0.37
C ILE A 71 14.78 9.92 0.30
N THR A 72 13.98 10.72 -0.41
CA THR A 72 14.25 12.15 -0.61
C THR A 72 14.25 12.91 0.72
N ILE A 73 13.28 12.66 1.60
CA ILE A 73 13.19 13.35 2.90
C ILE A 73 14.30 12.88 3.85
N ILE A 74 14.67 11.59 3.83
CA ILE A 74 15.80 11.08 4.64
C ILE A 74 17.10 11.73 4.18
N LEU A 75 17.37 11.76 2.87
CA LEU A 75 18.55 12.43 2.30
C LEU A 75 18.58 13.91 2.67
N ALA A 76 17.45 14.61 2.52
CA ALA A 76 17.34 16.02 2.91
C ALA A 76 17.56 16.21 4.42
N GLY A 77 16.98 15.34 5.27
CA GLY A 77 17.13 15.40 6.71
C GLY A 77 18.58 15.25 7.16
N TRP A 78 19.29 14.24 6.63
CA TRP A 78 20.71 14.03 6.91
C TRP A 78 21.62 15.10 6.30
N THR A 79 21.30 15.59 5.10
CA THR A 79 21.97 16.77 4.53
C THR A 79 21.89 17.96 5.49
N LEU A 80 20.73 18.23 6.08
CA LEU A 80 20.56 19.29 7.08
C LEU A 80 21.27 18.99 8.43
N VAL A 81 21.45 17.72 8.78
CA VAL A 81 22.26 17.33 9.96
C VAL A 81 23.74 17.67 9.76
N TYR A 82 24.28 17.37 8.58
CA TYR A 82 25.70 17.55 8.27
C TYR A 82 26.06 18.97 7.84
N TRP A 83 25.20 19.64 7.09
CA TRP A 83 25.49 20.93 6.45
C TRP A 83 26.09 21.99 7.40
N PRO A 84 25.55 22.21 8.62
CA PRO A 84 26.10 23.22 9.53
C PRO A 84 27.47 22.87 10.11
N HIS A 85 27.90 21.62 9.99
CA HIS A 85 29.16 21.09 10.55
C HIS A 85 30.16 20.74 9.45
N MET A 86 29.87 21.08 8.19
CA MET A 86 30.67 20.61 7.06
C MET A 86 32.03 21.29 6.95
N SER A 87 32.12 22.52 7.45
CA SER A 87 33.34 23.34 7.41
C SER A 87 34.45 22.84 8.35
N ASP A 88 34.10 22.24 9.49
CA ASP A 88 35.03 21.94 10.59
C ASP A 88 34.85 20.53 11.19
N GLY A 89 33.70 19.89 10.97
CA GLY A 89 33.35 18.58 11.50
C GLY A 89 33.81 17.39 10.65
N PHE A 90 34.38 17.62 9.47
CA PHE A 90 34.79 16.58 8.51
C PHE A 90 36.21 16.78 7.97
N SER A 91 36.84 15.66 7.62
CA SER A 91 38.12 15.60 6.92
C SER A 91 37.90 15.14 5.48
N PHE A 92 38.61 15.76 4.54
CA PHE A 92 38.44 15.57 3.10
C PHE A 92 39.66 14.89 2.50
N GLY A 93 39.43 13.94 1.59
CA GLY A 93 40.47 13.29 0.82
C GLY A 93 41.23 14.29 -0.06
N SER A 94 42.51 14.01 -0.32
CA SER A 94 43.41 14.89 -1.07
C SER A 94 43.01 15.11 -2.54
N SER A 95 42.10 14.29 -3.07
CA SER A 95 41.56 14.39 -4.43
C SER A 95 40.44 15.43 -4.58
N LEU A 96 39.86 15.92 -3.48
CA LEU A 96 38.79 16.93 -3.51
C LEU A 96 39.40 18.34 -3.53
N GLN A 97 39.14 19.10 -4.59
CA GLN A 97 39.69 20.46 -4.73
C GLN A 97 38.92 21.47 -3.87
N PRO A 98 39.59 22.26 -3.00
CA PRO A 98 38.92 23.23 -2.12
C PRO A 98 38.10 24.32 -2.85
N SER A 99 38.46 24.66 -4.10
CA SER A 99 37.82 25.73 -4.88
C SER A 99 36.47 25.36 -5.49
N GLU A 100 36.13 24.07 -5.55
CA GLU A 100 34.88 23.57 -6.12
C GLU A 100 33.88 23.13 -5.04
N ARG A 101 34.19 23.40 -3.76
CA ARG A 101 33.42 22.89 -2.62
C ARG A 101 32.20 23.72 -2.32
N SER A 102 31.12 23.01 -1.98
CA SER A 102 29.90 23.60 -1.48
C SER A 102 29.41 22.75 -0.33
N ASP A 103 29.39 23.33 0.89
CA ASP A 103 29.06 22.58 2.11
C ASP A 103 27.72 21.85 2.01
N ILE A 104 26.74 22.41 1.31
CA ILE A 104 25.43 21.78 1.12
C ILE A 104 25.47 20.62 0.12
N LEU A 105 26.24 20.75 -0.97
CA LEU A 105 26.39 19.69 -1.97
C LEU A 105 27.25 18.55 -1.44
N ASP A 106 28.34 18.87 -0.72
CA ASP A 106 29.19 17.90 -0.07
C ASP A 106 28.38 17.11 0.99
N SER A 107 27.48 17.79 1.72
CA SER A 107 26.61 17.15 2.73
C SER A 107 25.56 16.23 2.09
N LEU A 108 24.97 16.67 0.97
CA LEU A 108 24.05 15.85 0.19
C LEU A 108 24.75 14.62 -0.40
N TYR A 109 25.96 14.81 -0.93
CA TYR A 109 26.78 13.73 -1.45
C TYR A 109 27.13 12.71 -0.35
N LEU A 110 27.60 13.18 0.82
CA LEU A 110 27.89 12.32 1.95
C LEU A 110 26.65 11.53 2.38
N SER A 111 25.49 12.18 2.47
CA SER A 111 24.24 11.51 2.82
C SER A 111 23.84 10.46 1.77
N LEU A 112 23.95 10.81 0.48
CA LEU A 112 23.64 9.88 -0.62
C LEU A 112 24.50 8.61 -0.53
N VAL A 113 25.81 8.77 -0.37
CA VAL A 113 26.78 7.68 -0.30
C VAL A 113 26.60 6.85 0.98
N THR A 114 26.19 7.47 2.08
CA THR A 114 26.00 6.80 3.38
C THR A 114 24.66 6.06 3.45
N VAL A 115 23.54 6.69 3.07
CA VAL A 115 22.21 6.04 2.97
C VAL A 115 22.22 4.89 1.97
N ALA A 116 22.89 5.06 0.84
CA ALA A 116 23.04 4.00 -0.15
C ALA A 116 24.10 2.94 0.26
N THR A 117 24.79 3.13 1.38
CA THR A 117 25.81 2.22 1.94
C THR A 117 27.04 2.01 1.05
N LEU A 118 27.36 2.97 0.15
CA LEU A 118 28.55 2.92 -0.70
C LEU A 118 29.83 3.23 0.09
N GLY A 119 29.79 4.27 0.93
CA GLY A 119 30.90 4.64 1.82
C GLY A 119 32.26 4.89 1.14
N TYR A 120 32.32 5.74 0.10
CA TYR A 120 33.57 6.01 -0.64
C TYR A 120 34.76 6.48 0.23
N GLY A 121 34.49 7.10 1.38
CA GLY A 121 35.51 7.46 2.37
C GLY A 121 36.34 8.69 2.01
N ASP A 122 35.90 9.47 1.03
CA ASP A 122 36.48 10.75 0.60
C ASP A 122 36.07 11.91 1.51
N ILE A 123 34.93 11.79 2.21
CA ILE A 123 34.50 12.68 3.29
C ILE A 123 34.33 11.85 4.56
N VAL A 124 35.12 12.16 5.60
CA VAL A 124 35.19 11.35 6.82
C VAL A 124 34.87 12.20 8.06
N PRO A 125 33.97 11.75 8.95
CA PRO A 125 33.68 12.42 10.22
C PRO A 125 34.92 12.64 11.11
N ALA A 126 35.21 13.89 11.44
CA ALA A 126 36.24 14.27 12.40
C ALA A 126 35.71 14.27 13.84
N TYR A 127 34.48 14.77 14.06
CA TYR A 127 33.88 14.84 15.39
C TYR A 127 33.34 13.49 15.88
N ALA A 128 33.45 13.25 17.19
CA ALA A 128 33.06 12.00 17.82
C ALA A 128 31.57 11.66 17.61
N TRP A 129 30.67 12.65 17.67
CA TRP A 129 29.25 12.42 17.46
C TRP A 129 28.91 12.14 15.98
N LEU A 130 29.60 12.78 15.03
CA LEU A 130 29.44 12.51 13.59
C LEU A 130 29.90 11.10 13.23
N ARG A 131 30.95 10.60 13.90
CA ARG A 131 31.43 9.20 13.79
C ARG A 131 30.40 8.17 14.26
N LEU A 132 29.45 8.56 15.12
CA LEU A 132 28.31 7.71 15.51
C LEU A 132 27.11 7.93 14.60
N ALA A 133 26.88 9.17 14.16
CA ALA A 133 25.75 9.54 13.33
C ALA A 133 25.81 8.90 11.94
N SER A 134 26.97 8.88 11.28
CA SER A 134 27.13 8.32 9.92
C SER A 134 26.83 6.80 9.86
N PRO A 135 27.35 5.95 10.76
CA PRO A 135 26.93 4.55 10.81
C PRO A 135 25.44 4.36 11.11
N LEU A 136 24.84 5.23 11.93
CA LEU A 136 23.40 5.20 12.20
C LEU A 136 22.57 5.55 10.96
N GLU A 137 23.00 6.53 10.18
CA GLU A 137 22.42 6.85 8.87
C GLU A 137 22.46 5.65 7.93
N ALA A 138 23.61 4.96 7.84
CA ALA A 138 23.75 3.77 7.01
C ALA A 138 22.79 2.65 7.46
N LEU A 139 22.63 2.44 8.77
CA LEU A 139 21.67 1.48 9.32
C LEU A 139 20.21 1.86 8.98
N ILE A 140 19.89 3.16 9.01
CA ILE A 140 18.57 3.66 8.61
C ILE A 140 18.33 3.44 7.12
N GLY A 141 19.31 3.74 6.26
CA GLY A 141 19.24 3.50 4.81
C GLY A 141 19.06 2.02 4.48
N PHE A 142 19.81 1.14 5.13
CA PHE A 142 19.66 -0.31 5.02
C PHE A 142 18.28 -0.79 5.48
N SER A 143 17.79 -0.25 6.61
CA SER A 143 16.45 -0.55 7.13
C SER A 143 15.35 -0.11 6.17
N LEU A 144 15.48 1.08 5.57
CA LEU A 144 14.56 1.61 4.56
C LEU A 144 14.48 0.67 3.35
N LEU A 145 15.63 0.26 2.80
CA LEU A 145 15.69 -0.67 1.68
C LEU A 145 15.03 -2.02 2.02
N THR A 146 15.40 -2.59 3.18
CA THR A 146 14.88 -3.87 3.65
C THR A 146 13.36 -3.81 3.85
N ALA A 147 12.87 -2.74 4.45
CA ALA A 147 11.45 -2.51 4.70
C ALA A 147 10.68 -2.30 3.39
N ALA A 148 11.23 -1.53 2.45
CA ALA A 148 10.64 -1.35 1.12
C ALA A 148 10.49 -2.67 0.35
N VAL A 149 11.55 -3.50 0.33
CA VAL A 149 11.50 -4.82 -0.33
C VAL A 149 10.48 -5.72 0.35
N THR A 150 10.47 -5.76 1.69
CA THR A 150 9.52 -6.58 2.46
C THR A 150 8.08 -6.15 2.20
N TRP A 151 7.82 -4.85 2.17
CA TRP A 151 6.50 -4.30 1.90
C TRP A 151 5.98 -4.71 0.51
N ILE A 152 6.83 -4.61 -0.51
CA ILE A 152 6.52 -5.07 -1.87
C ILE A 152 6.20 -6.58 -1.87
N LEU A 153 7.05 -7.40 -1.24
CA LEU A 153 6.87 -8.86 -1.20
C LEU A 153 5.59 -9.29 -0.47
N GLN A 154 5.10 -8.50 0.49
CA GLN A 154 3.88 -8.81 1.25
C GLN A 154 2.60 -8.37 0.54
N ILE A 155 2.66 -7.28 -0.24
CA ILE A 155 1.50 -6.76 -0.98
C ILE A 155 1.06 -7.72 -2.11
N TYR A 156 2.00 -8.32 -2.83
CA TYR A 156 1.66 -9.16 -3.99
C TYR A 156 0.85 -10.43 -3.64
N PRO A 157 1.16 -11.19 -2.57
CA PRO A 157 0.32 -12.30 -2.13
C PRO A 157 -1.12 -11.88 -1.77
N ALA A 158 -1.30 -10.73 -1.11
CA ALA A 158 -2.64 -10.19 -0.81
C ALA A 158 -3.42 -9.87 -2.10
N LEU A 159 -2.77 -9.21 -3.06
CA LEU A 159 -3.36 -8.95 -4.39
C LEU A 159 -3.68 -10.25 -5.14
N ALA A 160 -2.82 -11.27 -5.04
CA ALA A 160 -3.05 -12.56 -5.67
C ALA A 160 -4.29 -13.25 -5.10
N ARG A 161 -4.48 -13.26 -3.77
CA ARG A 161 -5.69 -13.81 -3.13
C ARG A 161 -6.96 -13.07 -3.55
N ARG A 162 -6.91 -11.73 -3.56
CA ARG A 162 -8.02 -10.89 -4.06
C ARG A 162 -8.41 -11.26 -5.49
N ARG A 163 -7.41 -11.41 -6.36
CA ARG A 163 -7.59 -11.75 -7.77
C ARG A 163 -8.14 -13.17 -7.95
N THR A 164 -7.67 -14.13 -7.15
CA THR A 164 -8.19 -15.51 -7.18
C THR A 164 -9.68 -15.55 -6.85
N LEU A 165 -10.11 -14.86 -5.78
CA LEU A 165 -11.52 -14.78 -5.41
C LEU A 165 -12.36 -14.15 -6.53
N ALA A 166 -11.90 -13.06 -7.12
CA ALA A 166 -12.59 -12.40 -8.22
C ALA A 166 -12.74 -13.31 -9.45
N ILE A 167 -11.65 -13.97 -9.87
CA ILE A 167 -11.70 -14.93 -10.99
C ILE A 167 -12.68 -16.06 -10.66
N ARG A 168 -12.65 -16.60 -9.44
CA ARG A 168 -13.59 -17.65 -9.01
C ARG A 168 -15.05 -17.18 -9.08
N LEU A 169 -15.37 -15.99 -8.57
CA LEU A 169 -16.69 -15.39 -8.68
C LEU A 169 -17.11 -15.20 -10.15
N SER A 170 -16.20 -14.74 -11.00
CA SER A 170 -16.48 -14.57 -12.44
C SER A 170 -16.79 -15.90 -13.15
N LEU A 171 -16.10 -16.99 -12.78
CA LEU A 171 -16.34 -18.33 -13.32
C LEU A 171 -17.68 -18.89 -12.83
N LEU A 172 -18.00 -18.70 -11.55
CA LEU A 172 -19.30 -19.06 -11.00
C LEU A 172 -20.44 -18.26 -11.63
N ARG A 173 -20.22 -16.99 -11.99
CA ARG A 173 -21.18 -16.17 -12.72
C ARG A 173 -21.41 -16.70 -14.13
N LYS A 174 -20.34 -17.05 -14.86
CA LYS A 174 -20.43 -17.67 -16.19
C LYS A 174 -21.13 -19.03 -16.17
N ALA A 175 -20.99 -19.78 -15.09
CA ALA A 175 -21.67 -21.05 -14.88
C ALA A 175 -23.11 -20.91 -14.35
N GLU A 176 -23.62 -19.67 -14.22
CA GLU A 176 -24.96 -19.37 -13.67
C GLU A 176 -25.21 -20.04 -12.31
N ALA A 177 -24.17 -20.12 -11.47
CA ALA A 177 -24.21 -20.81 -10.19
C ALA A 177 -25.36 -20.33 -9.29
N ALA A 178 -25.71 -19.04 -9.36
CA ALA A 178 -26.86 -18.45 -8.66
C ALA A 178 -28.20 -19.15 -8.99
N GLN A 179 -28.39 -19.58 -10.23
CA GLN A 179 -29.58 -20.35 -10.66
C GLN A 179 -29.42 -21.84 -10.33
N ALA A 180 -28.20 -22.37 -10.50
CA ALA A 180 -27.92 -23.78 -10.23
C ALA A 180 -27.97 -24.15 -8.74
N LEU A 181 -27.84 -23.19 -7.81
CA LEU A 181 -27.87 -23.40 -6.36
C LEU A 181 -29.06 -24.26 -5.90
N SER A 182 -30.26 -24.04 -6.47
CA SER A 182 -31.45 -24.81 -6.10
C SER A 182 -31.41 -26.25 -6.59
N ALA A 183 -30.67 -26.55 -7.65
CA ALA A 183 -30.51 -27.89 -8.23
C ALA A 183 -29.30 -28.66 -7.67
N MET A 184 -28.33 -27.96 -7.08
CA MET A 184 -27.17 -28.59 -6.41
C MET A 184 -27.60 -29.38 -5.18
N ASP A 185 -26.85 -30.42 -4.83
CA ASP A 185 -26.97 -31.06 -3.53
C ASP A 185 -26.71 -30.07 -2.38
N SER A 186 -27.35 -30.29 -1.23
CA SER A 186 -27.30 -29.41 -0.07
C SER A 186 -25.88 -29.17 0.42
N SER A 187 -25.12 -30.27 0.57
CA SER A 187 -23.75 -30.22 1.04
C SER A 187 -22.84 -29.46 0.08
N ALA A 188 -23.01 -29.65 -1.23
CA ALA A 188 -22.22 -28.99 -2.26
C ALA A 188 -22.51 -27.48 -2.33
N ALA A 189 -23.78 -27.08 -2.23
CA ALA A 189 -24.19 -25.68 -2.20
C ALA A 189 -23.67 -24.97 -0.94
N ALA A 190 -23.84 -25.58 0.23
CA ALA A 190 -23.34 -25.04 1.51
C ALA A 190 -21.81 -24.88 1.48
N THR A 191 -21.08 -25.91 1.04
CA THR A 191 -19.61 -25.87 0.94
C THR A 191 -19.12 -24.77 0.00
N LEU A 192 -19.78 -24.57 -1.14
CA LEU A 192 -19.43 -23.51 -2.09
C LEU A 192 -19.57 -22.12 -1.44
N LEU A 193 -20.68 -21.86 -0.75
CA LEU A 193 -20.97 -20.59 -0.09
C LEU A 193 -20.01 -20.32 1.07
N GLU A 194 -19.74 -21.32 1.92
CA GLU A 194 -18.78 -21.21 3.02
C GLU A 194 -17.35 -20.97 2.53
N THR A 195 -16.95 -21.63 1.44
CA THR A 195 -15.63 -21.41 0.85
C THR A 195 -15.47 -19.97 0.37
N LEU A 196 -16.48 -19.43 -0.33
CA LEU A 196 -16.47 -18.03 -0.78
C LEU A 196 -16.46 -17.05 0.40
N ALA A 197 -17.19 -17.35 1.47
CA ALA A 197 -17.20 -16.52 2.66
C ALA A 197 -15.82 -16.49 3.32
N GLY A 198 -15.16 -17.65 3.46
CA GLY A 198 -13.81 -17.76 4.00
C GLY A 198 -12.78 -17.01 3.15
N GLU A 199 -12.83 -17.16 1.83
CA GLU A 199 -11.96 -16.41 0.90
C GLU A 199 -12.18 -14.89 1.02
N LEU A 200 -13.43 -14.44 1.12
CA LEU A 200 -13.75 -13.02 1.28
C LEU A 200 -13.30 -12.45 2.63
N VAL A 201 -13.46 -13.22 3.72
CA VAL A 201 -12.92 -12.87 5.04
C VAL A 201 -11.40 -12.75 5.00
N GLN A 202 -10.72 -13.64 4.29
CA GLN A 202 -9.26 -13.56 4.10
C GLN A 202 -8.88 -12.27 3.35
N VAL A 203 -9.58 -11.94 2.27
CA VAL A 203 -9.35 -10.68 1.52
C VAL A 203 -9.67 -9.45 2.37
N ARG A 204 -10.66 -9.52 3.26
CA ARG A 204 -10.96 -8.47 4.24
C ARG A 204 -9.82 -8.24 5.23
N VAL A 205 -9.21 -9.32 5.74
CA VAL A 205 -8.04 -9.24 6.61
C VAL A 205 -6.86 -8.63 5.86
N ASP A 206 -6.62 -9.08 4.63
CA ASP A 206 -5.57 -8.55 3.76
C ASP A 206 -5.75 -7.05 3.50
N LEU A 207 -6.97 -6.59 3.24
CA LEU A 207 -7.26 -5.17 3.04
C LEU A 207 -7.02 -4.34 4.31
N THR A 208 -7.22 -4.92 5.50
CA THR A 208 -6.91 -4.25 6.76
C THR A 208 -5.41 -4.08 6.94
N GLN A 209 -4.64 -5.14 6.66
CA GLN A 209 -3.18 -5.17 6.83
C GLN A 209 -2.44 -4.38 5.74
N TYR A 210 -2.94 -4.41 4.51
CA TYR A 210 -2.33 -3.81 3.32
C TYR A 210 -3.35 -2.92 2.63
N ALA A 211 -3.73 -1.84 3.30
CA ALA A 211 -4.77 -0.94 2.84
C ALA A 211 -4.44 -0.27 1.49
N GLU A 212 -3.18 -0.24 1.10
CA GLU A 212 -2.70 0.25 -0.18
C GLU A 212 -3.18 -0.61 -1.36
N THR A 213 -3.52 -1.89 -1.10
CA THR A 213 -4.10 -2.80 -2.11
C THR A 213 -5.40 -2.27 -2.69
N TYR A 214 -6.12 -1.39 -1.96
CA TYR A 214 -7.28 -0.66 -2.48
C TYR A 214 -6.93 0.12 -3.76
N TYR A 215 -5.76 0.77 -3.83
CA TYR A 215 -5.38 1.61 -4.98
C TYR A 215 -4.82 0.82 -6.17
N PHE A 216 -4.79 -0.51 -6.08
CA PHE A 216 -4.43 -1.37 -7.19
C PHE A 216 -5.66 -1.65 -8.06
N ARG A 217 -5.64 -1.10 -9.28
CA ARG A 217 -6.62 -1.42 -10.32
C ARG A 217 -6.17 -2.63 -11.13
N GLU A 218 -7.13 -3.41 -11.57
CA GLU A 218 -6.87 -4.57 -12.41
C GLU A 218 -7.06 -4.20 -13.88
N ALA A 219 -6.44 -4.95 -14.80
CA ALA A 219 -6.58 -4.65 -16.22
C ALA A 219 -7.87 -5.23 -16.83
N ASP A 220 -8.47 -6.23 -16.16
CA ASP A 220 -9.60 -7.01 -16.64
C ASP A 220 -10.69 -7.08 -15.56
N ASP A 221 -11.94 -6.88 -15.98
CA ASP A 221 -13.14 -6.99 -15.16
C ASP A 221 -13.25 -8.39 -14.52
N VAL A 222 -12.80 -9.45 -15.21
CA VAL A 222 -12.81 -10.84 -14.72
C VAL A 222 -11.98 -11.02 -13.45
N ALA A 223 -10.85 -10.31 -13.38
CA ALA A 223 -9.92 -10.38 -12.27
C ALA A 223 -10.26 -9.37 -11.15
N SER A 224 -11.06 -8.35 -11.47
CA SER A 224 -11.42 -7.28 -10.55
C SER A 224 -12.45 -7.70 -9.51
N LEU A 225 -12.02 -7.81 -8.25
CA LEU A 225 -12.97 -8.01 -7.14
C LEU A 225 -14.07 -6.92 -7.08
N PRO A 226 -13.79 -5.61 -7.23
CA PRO A 226 -14.85 -4.60 -7.30
C PRO A 226 -15.93 -4.87 -8.37
N ALA A 227 -15.58 -5.52 -9.48
CA ALA A 227 -16.54 -5.87 -10.53
C ALA A 227 -17.32 -7.16 -10.22
N GLN A 228 -16.73 -8.10 -9.49
CA GLN A 228 -17.32 -9.42 -9.23
C GLN A 228 -18.03 -9.52 -7.87
N LEU A 229 -17.72 -8.65 -6.90
CA LEU A 229 -18.28 -8.69 -5.56
C LEU A 229 -19.82 -8.57 -5.50
N PRO A 230 -20.51 -7.81 -6.38
CA PRO A 230 -21.97 -7.84 -6.45
C PRO A 230 -22.56 -9.24 -6.70
N TYR A 231 -21.84 -10.11 -7.42
CA TYR A 231 -22.28 -11.48 -7.65
C TYR A 231 -22.19 -12.36 -6.38
N ALA A 232 -21.21 -12.11 -5.50
CA ALA A 232 -21.16 -12.79 -4.21
C ALA A 232 -22.40 -12.49 -3.35
N ARG A 233 -22.87 -11.23 -3.38
CA ARG A 233 -24.14 -10.85 -2.77
C ARG A 233 -25.33 -11.56 -3.42
N GLU A 234 -25.39 -11.61 -4.75
CA GLU A 234 -26.46 -12.31 -5.46
C GLU A 234 -26.54 -13.79 -5.06
N LEU A 235 -25.40 -14.49 -4.96
CA LEU A 235 -25.34 -15.87 -4.47
C LEU A 235 -25.91 -16.01 -3.05
N ALA A 236 -25.56 -15.09 -2.15
CA ALA A 236 -26.07 -15.08 -0.79
C ALA A 236 -27.58 -14.82 -0.73
N ASP A 237 -28.08 -13.87 -1.53
CA ASP A 237 -29.51 -13.55 -1.63
C ASP A 237 -30.32 -14.72 -2.20
N ARG A 238 -29.77 -15.45 -3.18
CA ARG A 238 -30.36 -16.69 -3.71
C ARG A 238 -30.39 -17.80 -2.66
N ALA A 239 -29.28 -18.00 -1.95
CA ALA A 239 -29.19 -18.99 -0.89
C ALA A 239 -30.20 -18.74 0.25
N ALA A 240 -30.48 -17.48 0.58
CA ALA A 240 -31.50 -17.11 1.57
C ALA A 240 -32.91 -17.58 1.20
N SER A 241 -33.22 -17.70 -0.09
CA SER A 241 -34.49 -18.23 -0.61
C SER A 241 -34.56 -19.76 -0.66
N SER A 242 -33.50 -20.48 -0.27
CA SER A 242 -33.45 -21.94 -0.31
C SER A 242 -34.38 -22.59 0.72
N GLY A 243 -35.08 -23.64 0.32
CA GLY A 243 -35.86 -24.49 1.24
C GLY A 243 -35.00 -25.31 2.22
N ARG A 244 -33.66 -25.28 2.07
CA ARG A 244 -32.71 -26.11 2.82
C ARG A 244 -31.94 -25.28 3.84
N ASP A 245 -31.96 -25.71 5.10
CA ASP A 245 -31.51 -24.93 6.26
C ASP A 245 -30.00 -24.66 6.26
N ASP A 246 -29.21 -25.65 5.89
CA ASP A 246 -27.75 -25.57 5.71
C ASP A 246 -27.37 -24.54 4.63
N VAL A 247 -28.02 -24.57 3.46
CA VAL A 247 -27.79 -23.60 2.38
C VAL A 247 -28.15 -22.18 2.82
N ARG A 248 -29.25 -22.00 3.57
CA ARG A 248 -29.63 -20.69 4.12
C ARG A 248 -28.60 -20.18 5.13
N LEU A 249 -28.09 -21.06 5.99
CA LEU A 249 -27.06 -20.71 6.97
C LEU A 249 -25.77 -20.27 6.28
N SER A 250 -25.24 -21.08 5.36
CA SER A 250 -24.02 -20.75 4.60
C SER A 250 -24.20 -19.48 3.76
N GLY A 251 -25.40 -19.27 3.19
CA GLY A 251 -25.77 -18.01 2.51
C GLY A 251 -25.74 -16.79 3.44
N THR A 252 -26.22 -16.94 4.67
CA THR A 252 -26.19 -15.87 5.69
C THR A 252 -24.74 -15.53 6.06
N ILE A 253 -23.86 -16.52 6.18
CA ILE A 253 -22.43 -16.31 6.45
C ILE A 253 -21.76 -15.55 5.30
N LEU A 254 -22.00 -15.94 4.04
CA LEU A 254 -21.49 -15.23 2.87
C LEU A 254 -21.99 -13.78 2.82
N ARG A 255 -23.28 -13.55 3.12
CA ARG A 255 -23.83 -12.20 3.20
C ARG A 255 -23.14 -11.36 4.26
N GLY A 256 -22.95 -11.92 5.46
CA GLY A 256 -22.22 -11.26 6.54
C GLY A 256 -20.78 -10.89 6.14
N ALA A 257 -20.09 -11.77 5.41
CA ALA A 257 -18.74 -11.48 4.89
C ALA A 257 -18.73 -10.32 3.87
N VAL A 258 -19.74 -10.25 2.99
CA VAL A 258 -19.90 -9.13 2.04
C VAL A 258 -20.21 -7.83 2.77
N GLU A 259 -21.08 -7.87 3.78
CA GLU A 259 -21.44 -6.71 4.61
C GLU A 259 -20.24 -6.21 5.44
N ASP A 260 -19.45 -7.10 6.06
CA ASP A 260 -18.24 -6.72 6.80
C ASP A 260 -17.17 -6.11 5.88
N TYR A 261 -16.95 -6.70 4.69
CA TYR A 261 -16.03 -6.13 3.71
C TYR A 261 -16.49 -4.75 3.24
N ALA A 262 -17.78 -4.58 2.93
CA ALA A 262 -18.35 -3.29 2.55
C ALA A 262 -18.24 -2.25 3.68
N TYR A 263 -18.48 -2.66 4.93
CA TYR A 263 -18.31 -1.79 6.10
C TYR A 263 -16.87 -1.27 6.19
N LEU A 264 -15.86 -2.14 6.03
CA LEU A 264 -14.46 -1.73 5.98
C LEU A 264 -14.18 -0.72 4.86
N LEU A 265 -14.74 -0.92 3.66
CA LEU A 265 -14.61 0.01 2.55
C LEU A 265 -15.18 1.39 2.89
N THR A 266 -16.37 1.44 3.50
CA THR A 266 -17.01 2.72 3.88
C THR A 266 -16.21 3.47 4.94
N GLN A 267 -15.63 2.74 5.89
CA GLN A 267 -14.90 3.33 7.01
C GLN A 267 -13.57 3.94 6.55
N GLN A 268 -12.87 3.30 5.60
CA GLN A 268 -11.50 3.68 5.26
C GLN A 268 -11.34 4.43 3.93
N PHE A 269 -12.18 4.17 2.93
CA PHE A 269 -11.95 4.63 1.56
C PHE A 269 -13.14 5.37 0.95
N LEU A 270 -14.36 4.96 1.28
CA LEU A 270 -15.60 5.44 0.68
C LEU A 270 -16.57 6.02 1.73
N PRO A 271 -16.19 7.11 2.42
CA PRO A 271 -17.09 7.76 3.37
C PRO A 271 -18.33 8.29 2.64
N ALA A 272 -19.51 8.12 3.25
CA ALA A 272 -20.83 8.40 2.67
C ALA A 272 -21.28 7.46 1.54
N SER A 273 -20.96 6.18 1.64
CA SER A 273 -21.66 5.15 0.86
C SER A 273 -23.01 4.87 1.53
N GLY A 274 -24.09 4.78 0.77
CA GLY A 274 -25.44 4.56 1.28
C GLY A 274 -25.63 3.12 1.79
N ASP A 275 -26.59 2.41 1.22
CA ASP A 275 -26.77 0.99 1.54
C ASP A 275 -25.64 0.11 0.96
N LEU A 276 -25.73 -1.21 1.21
CA LEU A 276 -24.76 -2.18 0.71
C LEU A 276 -24.63 -2.13 -0.82
N ALA A 277 -25.74 -1.97 -1.57
CA ALA A 277 -25.70 -1.93 -3.03
C ALA A 277 -24.93 -0.70 -3.52
N ALA A 278 -25.23 0.46 -2.95
CA ALA A 278 -24.57 1.72 -3.26
C ALA A 278 -23.07 1.65 -2.95
N THR A 279 -22.68 0.99 -1.85
CA THR A 279 -21.27 0.79 -1.48
C THR A 279 -20.54 -0.06 -2.51
N LEU A 280 -21.10 -1.21 -2.87
CA LEU A 280 -20.50 -2.11 -3.87
C LEU A 280 -20.41 -1.46 -5.25
N GLN A 281 -21.45 -0.72 -5.65
CA GLN A 281 -21.46 0.02 -6.91
C GLN A 281 -20.38 1.12 -6.93
N ARG A 282 -20.28 1.90 -5.85
CA ARG A 282 -19.28 2.96 -5.73
C ARG A 282 -17.85 2.41 -5.72
N TYR A 283 -17.64 1.23 -5.12
CA TYR A 283 -16.37 0.53 -5.17
C TYR A 283 -16.00 0.12 -6.61
N SER A 284 -16.97 -0.41 -7.36
CA SER A 284 -16.80 -0.70 -8.80
C SER A 284 -16.44 0.57 -9.60
N ASP A 285 -17.20 1.64 -9.39
CA ASP A 285 -17.06 2.91 -10.11
C ASP A 285 -15.72 3.60 -9.81
N ASP A 286 -15.26 3.63 -8.56
CA ASP A 286 -13.96 4.23 -8.18
C ASP A 286 -12.78 3.47 -8.82
N HIS A 287 -12.99 2.18 -9.11
CA HIS A 287 -12.04 1.33 -9.84
C HIS A 287 -12.21 1.37 -11.37
N GLY A 288 -13.19 2.11 -11.89
CA GLY A 288 -13.42 2.30 -13.32
C GLY A 288 -14.26 1.22 -13.99
N TYR A 289 -14.92 0.38 -13.21
CA TYR A 289 -15.86 -0.64 -13.69
C TYR A 289 -17.28 -0.12 -13.49
N ARG A 290 -17.94 0.26 -14.59
CA ARG A 290 -19.39 0.48 -14.57
C ARG A 290 -20.05 -0.85 -14.90
N VAL A 291 -20.87 -1.35 -13.97
CA VAL A 291 -21.85 -2.38 -14.29
C VAL A 291 -22.81 -1.77 -15.32
N SER A 292 -22.73 -2.24 -16.57
CA SER A 292 -23.64 -1.88 -17.66
C SER A 292 -24.98 -2.59 -17.51
#